data_AF-A0A6L4AF50-F1
#
_entry.id   AF-A0A6L4AF50-F1
#
_cell.length_a   1.000
_cell.length_b   1.000
_cell.length_c   1.000
_cell.angle_alpha   90.00
_cell.angle_beta   90.00
_cell.angle_gamma   90.00
#
_symmetry.space_group_name_H-M   'P 1'
#
loop_
_entity.id
_entity.type
_entity.pdbx_description
1 polymer ?
#
loop_
_entity_poly.entity_id
_entity_poly.type
_entity_poly.pdbx_seq_one_letter_code
_entity_poly.pdbx_strand_id
1 'polypeptide(L)'
;MRYQEGKSDVLEWLAAPRPQVAMDENEITASSLNTDRLRTTLSPLPRGSVFVSYAPEQGSIAEQLANQLRRSNFQIFWDREIPPGSNADEAISSGLRLADAMVVVLSPEAILSTTMAQQWNHFMLNRKPIVPVIYEECVLPRTLQEFTPIKYVGSFNRMVNDIVVALFRAMRA
;
A
#
# COMPACT_ATOMS: atom_id res chain seq x y z
N MET A 1 27.85 -11.76 22.16
CA MET A 1 26.74 -10.79 22.26
C MET A 1 25.70 -11.17 21.24
N ARG A 2 24.46 -11.46 21.66
CA ARG A 2 23.37 -11.88 20.78
C ARG A 2 22.73 -10.63 20.17
N TYR A 3 22.93 -10.41 18.88
CA TYR A 3 22.12 -9.51 18.07
C TYR A 3 20.82 -10.26 17.74
N GLN A 4 19.74 -9.98 18.47
CA GLN A 4 18.40 -10.53 18.20
C GLN A 4 17.30 -9.46 18.25
N GLU A 5 17.62 -8.20 18.54
CA GLU A 5 16.59 -7.17 18.80
C GLU A 5 15.94 -6.61 17.53
N GLY A 6 16.60 -6.59 16.36
CA GLY A 6 16.02 -5.97 15.16
C GLY A 6 14.93 -6.78 14.43
N LYS A 7 14.83 -8.08 14.67
CA LYS A 7 13.93 -8.98 13.90
C LYS A 7 12.52 -9.01 14.47
N SER A 8 12.38 -8.86 15.79
CA SER A 8 11.09 -8.80 16.48
C SER A 8 10.38 -7.48 16.15
N ASP A 9 11.10 -6.36 16.25
CA ASP A 9 10.55 -5.02 16.05
C ASP A 9 9.97 -4.81 14.65
N VAL A 10 10.62 -5.33 13.61
CA VAL A 10 10.13 -5.21 12.22
C VAL A 10 8.89 -6.07 11.99
N LEU A 11 8.84 -7.30 12.53
CA LEU A 11 7.68 -8.18 12.38
C LEU A 11 6.48 -7.68 13.21
N GLU A 12 6.71 -7.17 14.41
CA GLU A 12 5.67 -6.53 15.23
C GLU A 12 5.17 -5.24 14.57
N TRP A 13 6.06 -4.42 14.01
CA TRP A 13 5.69 -3.21 13.26
C TRP A 13 4.89 -3.50 11.98
N LEU A 14 5.21 -4.61 11.30
CA LEU A 14 4.46 -5.10 10.13
C LEU A 14 3.09 -5.67 10.51
N ALA A 15 2.99 -6.32 11.67
CA ALA A 15 1.76 -6.90 12.18
C ALA A 15 0.86 -5.87 12.89
N ALA A 16 1.41 -4.72 13.30
CA ALA A 16 0.67 -3.66 13.95
C ALA A 16 -0.34 -3.02 12.96
N PRO A 17 -1.58 -2.73 13.40
CA PRO A 17 -2.49 -1.92 12.61
C PRO A 17 -1.84 -0.55 12.37
N ARG A 18 -1.52 -0.22 11.11
CA ARG A 18 -1.03 1.13 10.79
C ARG A 18 -2.13 2.14 11.15
N PRO A 19 -1.78 3.28 11.77
CA PRO A 19 -2.77 4.28 12.12
C PRO A 19 -3.60 4.61 10.89
N GLN A 20 -4.90 4.29 10.95
CA GLN A 20 -5.85 4.79 9.99
C GLN A 20 -5.82 6.31 10.12
N VAL A 21 -5.69 7.02 8.99
CA VAL A 21 -5.91 8.47 8.97
C VAL A 21 -7.26 8.69 9.65
N ALA A 22 -7.26 9.43 10.77
CA ALA A 22 -8.47 9.68 11.53
C ALA A 22 -9.56 10.12 10.55
N MET A 23 -10.64 9.34 10.47
CA MET A 23 -11.85 9.81 9.81
C MET A 23 -12.29 11.01 10.64
N ASP A 24 -12.51 12.16 10.01
CA ASP A 24 -12.99 13.33 10.72
C ASP A 24 -14.43 13.03 11.20
N GLU A 25 -14.58 12.67 12.48
CA GLU A 25 -15.83 12.17 13.07
C GLU A 25 -16.86 13.28 13.37
N ASN A 26 -16.65 14.50 12.88
CA ASN A 26 -17.37 15.66 13.35
C ASN A 26 -18.64 15.98 12.55
N GLU A 27 -19.60 15.05 12.49
CA GLU A 27 -21.02 15.39 12.20
C GLU A 27 -22.02 14.31 12.65
N ILE A 28 -22.10 13.99 13.95
CA ILE A 28 -23.30 13.36 14.52
C ILE A 28 -23.66 14.04 15.85
N THR A 29 -24.51 15.07 15.76
CA THR A 29 -25.22 15.65 16.89
C THR A 29 -26.32 14.67 17.33
N ALA A 30 -26.12 13.96 18.44
CA ALA A 30 -27.20 13.23 19.10
C ALA A 30 -27.14 13.49 20.61
N SER A 31 -27.95 14.47 21.01
CA SER A 31 -28.44 14.66 22.36
C SER A 31 -29.10 13.39 22.92
N SER A 32 -28.94 13.20 24.22
CA SER A 32 -29.71 12.33 25.13
C SER A 32 -29.17 10.91 25.41
N LEU A 33 -29.28 10.57 26.70
CA LEU A 33 -28.53 9.56 27.45
C LEU A 33 -28.96 8.09 27.17
N ASN A 34 -27.92 7.25 27.01
CA ASN A 34 -27.67 6.00 27.76
C ASN A 34 -28.66 4.82 27.67
N THR A 35 -28.33 3.79 26.88
CA THR A 35 -28.51 2.36 27.25
C THR A 35 -27.67 1.32 26.46
N ASP A 36 -26.73 1.69 25.58
CA ASP A 36 -26.10 0.70 24.66
C ASP A 36 -24.56 0.58 24.80
N ARG A 37 -24.09 0.41 26.05
CA ARG A 37 -22.65 0.32 26.39
C ARG A 37 -21.99 -1.03 26.04
N LEU A 38 -22.32 -1.63 24.90
CA LEU A 38 -21.58 -2.76 24.30
C LEU A 38 -21.37 -2.58 22.78
N ARG A 39 -21.25 -1.35 22.29
CA ARG A 39 -20.55 -1.13 21.01
C ARG A 39 -19.05 -1.19 21.30
N THR A 40 -18.51 -2.41 21.35
CA THR A 40 -17.08 -2.63 21.16
C THR A 40 -16.69 -1.84 19.92
N THR A 41 -15.79 -0.88 20.07
CA THR A 41 -15.25 -0.02 19.01
C THR A 41 -14.38 -0.86 18.06
N LEU A 42 -14.99 -1.83 17.37
CA LEU A 42 -14.33 -2.60 16.32
C LEU A 42 -14.16 -1.65 15.14
N SER A 43 -12.97 -1.06 15.01
CA SER A 43 -12.53 -0.46 13.75
C SER A 43 -12.79 -1.50 12.64
N PRO A 44 -13.34 -1.11 11.49
CA PRO A 44 -13.57 -2.06 10.41
C PRO A 44 -12.25 -2.76 10.06
N LEU A 45 -12.28 -4.10 9.97
CA LEU A 45 -11.08 -4.87 9.60
C LEU A 45 -10.55 -4.34 8.27
N PRO A 46 -9.21 -4.23 8.12
CA PRO A 46 -8.60 -3.80 6.87
C PRO A 46 -9.07 -4.67 5.70
N ARG A 47 -9.24 -4.05 4.54
CA ARG A 47 -9.66 -4.72 3.30
C ARG A 47 -8.56 -5.55 2.63
N GLY A 48 -7.34 -5.44 3.13
CA GLY A 48 -6.14 -6.07 2.61
C GLY A 48 -4.92 -5.17 2.84
N SER A 49 -3.76 -5.77 2.68
CA SER A 49 -2.45 -5.13 2.77
C SER A 49 -1.87 -4.89 1.37
N VAL A 50 -1.39 -3.69 1.11
CA VAL A 50 -0.95 -3.25 -0.21
C VAL A 50 0.49 -2.75 -0.13
N PHE A 51 1.37 -3.32 -0.94
CA PHE A 51 2.73 -2.82 -1.14
C PHE A 51 2.70 -1.73 -2.23
N VAL A 52 3.15 -0.52 -1.90
CA VAL A 52 3.28 0.57 -2.87
C VAL A 52 4.74 0.65 -3.31
N SER A 53 4.99 0.24 -4.55
CA SER A 53 6.30 0.32 -5.22
C SER A 53 6.34 1.57 -6.09
N TYR A 54 7.39 2.37 -5.98
CA TYR A 54 7.56 3.62 -6.71
C TYR A 54 9.05 3.97 -6.82
N ALA A 55 9.43 4.78 -7.82
CA ALA A 55 10.78 5.32 -7.89
C ALA A 55 10.91 6.54 -6.95
N PRO A 56 12.08 6.78 -6.30
CA PRO A 56 12.24 7.83 -5.29
C PRO A 56 11.73 9.22 -5.72
N GLU A 57 11.84 9.54 -7.00
CA GLU A 57 11.39 10.76 -7.65
C GLU A 57 9.87 10.98 -7.51
N GLN A 58 9.07 9.90 -7.50
CA GLN A 58 7.61 9.94 -7.33
C GLN A 58 7.17 9.81 -5.86
N GLY A 59 8.07 10.00 -4.89
CA GLY A 59 7.74 9.76 -3.48
C GLY A 59 6.66 10.67 -2.90
N SER A 60 6.51 11.91 -3.40
CA SER A 60 5.40 12.78 -3.01
C SER A 60 4.03 12.26 -3.50
N ILE A 61 4.01 11.58 -4.64
CA ILE A 61 2.82 10.95 -5.22
C ILE A 61 2.50 9.65 -4.50
N ALA A 62 3.52 8.84 -4.22
CA ALA A 62 3.39 7.61 -3.44
C ALA A 62 2.83 7.89 -2.04
N GLU A 63 3.27 8.97 -1.39
CA GLU A 63 2.75 9.42 -0.08
C GLU A 63 1.28 9.79 -0.13
N GLN A 64 0.89 10.63 -1.10
CA GLN A 64 -0.51 11.00 -1.29
C GLN A 64 -1.37 9.77 -1.59
N LEU A 65 -0.87 8.84 -2.40
CA LEU A 65 -1.56 7.62 -2.75
C LEU A 65 -1.73 6.73 -1.52
N ALA A 66 -0.67 6.50 -0.74
CA ALA A 66 -0.72 5.73 0.49
C ALA A 66 -1.79 6.29 1.45
N ASN A 67 -1.83 7.61 1.64
CA ASN A 67 -2.81 8.26 2.50
C ASN A 67 -4.26 8.07 2.01
N GLN A 68 -4.51 8.15 0.69
CA GLN A 68 -5.85 7.92 0.15
C GLN A 68 -6.28 6.44 0.22
N LEU A 69 -5.34 5.51 0.00
CA LEU A 69 -5.62 4.08 0.13
C LEU A 69 -5.91 3.70 1.59
N ARG A 70 -5.22 4.31 2.57
CA ARG A 70 -5.56 4.18 4.00
C ARG A 70 -6.97 4.66 4.31
N ARG A 71 -7.38 5.81 3.77
CA ARG A 71 -8.77 6.31 3.89
C ARG A 71 -9.79 5.35 3.27
N SER A 72 -9.36 4.55 2.30
CA SER A 72 -10.17 3.48 1.70
C SER A 72 -10.13 2.16 2.48
N ASN A 73 -9.55 2.16 3.69
CA ASN A 73 -9.41 1.05 4.63
C ASN A 73 -8.46 -0.08 4.16
N PHE A 74 -7.37 0.27 3.46
CA PHE A 74 -6.25 -0.63 3.19
C PHE A 74 -5.09 -0.40 4.17
N GLN A 75 -4.38 -1.47 4.53
CA GLN A 75 -3.07 -1.35 5.17
C GLN A 75 -2.01 -1.14 4.10
N ILE A 76 -1.13 -0.15 4.28
CA ILE A 76 -0.14 0.22 3.25
C ILE A 76 1.27 -0.07 3.74
N PHE A 77 2.05 -0.78 2.93
CA PHE A 77 3.49 -0.91 3.08
C PHE A 77 4.21 -0.10 1.99
N TRP A 78 5.19 0.69 2.41
CA TRP A 78 6.09 1.46 1.56
C TRP A 78 7.34 1.84 2.36
N ASP A 79 8.42 2.17 1.67
CA ASP A 79 9.77 2.36 2.25
C ASP A 79 9.88 3.53 3.24
N ARG A 80 9.17 4.65 3.02
CA ARG A 80 9.26 5.86 3.87
C ARG A 80 8.81 5.65 5.31
N GLU A 81 8.04 4.60 5.55
CA GLU A 81 7.56 4.28 6.88
C GLU A 81 8.51 3.38 7.67
N ILE A 82 9.59 2.89 7.04
CA ILE A 82 10.62 2.10 7.71
C ILE A 82 11.37 3.02 8.70
N PRO A 83 11.40 2.68 10.02
CA PRO A 83 12.08 3.51 11.00
C PRO A 83 13.58 3.63 10.73
N PRO A 84 14.19 4.82 10.90
CA PRO A 84 15.64 4.98 10.82
C PRO A 84 16.38 4.02 11.76
N GLY A 85 17.46 3.41 11.28
CA GLY A 85 18.23 2.41 12.04
C GLY A 85 17.71 0.97 11.93
N SER A 86 16.54 0.76 11.29
CA SER A 86 16.05 -0.58 10.94
C SER A 86 16.83 -1.18 9.79
N ASN A 87 16.77 -2.51 9.66
CA ASN A 87 17.22 -3.20 8.46
C ASN A 87 16.19 -3.00 7.33
N ALA A 88 16.43 -2.01 6.46
CA ALA A 88 15.51 -1.65 5.39
C ALA A 88 15.25 -2.81 4.41
N ASP A 89 16.28 -3.61 4.08
CA ASP A 89 16.15 -4.74 3.17
C ASP A 89 15.23 -5.83 3.74
N GLU A 90 15.37 -6.12 5.03
CA GLU A 90 14.51 -7.09 5.73
C GLU A 90 13.07 -6.57 5.84
N ALA A 91 12.88 -5.28 6.12
CA ALA A 91 11.57 -4.66 6.16
C ALA A 91 10.89 -4.69 4.79
N ILE A 92 11.58 -4.30 3.71
CA ILE A 92 11.07 -4.36 2.33
C ILE A 92 10.74 -5.81 1.95
N SER A 93 11.66 -6.74 2.19
CA SER A 93 11.43 -8.17 1.93
C SER A 93 10.19 -8.68 2.63
N SER A 94 9.97 -8.27 3.87
CA SER A 94 8.80 -8.67 4.64
C SER A 94 7.52 -8.00 4.13
N GLY A 95 7.57 -6.74 3.71
CA GLY A 95 6.48 -6.07 3.01
C GLY A 95 6.07 -6.81 1.72
N LEU A 96 7.03 -7.23 0.91
CA LEU A 96 6.77 -8.01 -0.31
C LEU A 96 6.12 -9.37 0.00
N ARG A 97 6.60 -10.05 1.04
CA ARG A 97 6.06 -11.35 1.47
C ARG A 97 4.67 -11.26 2.08
N LEU A 98 4.38 -10.22 2.87
CA LEU A 98 3.15 -10.13 3.65
C LEU A 98 2.02 -9.41 2.91
N ALA A 99 2.33 -8.48 2.01
CA ALA A 99 1.30 -7.74 1.29
C ALA A 99 0.45 -8.66 0.39
N ASP A 100 -0.86 -8.43 0.39
CA ASP A 100 -1.84 -9.17 -0.43
C ASP A 100 -1.79 -8.74 -1.90
N ALA A 101 -1.51 -7.45 -2.16
CA ALA A 101 -1.44 -6.88 -3.49
C ALA A 101 -0.32 -5.84 -3.61
N MET A 102 0.11 -5.57 -4.84
CA MET A 102 1.04 -4.48 -5.16
C MET A 102 0.34 -3.40 -5.97
N VAL A 103 0.59 -2.14 -5.64
CA VAL A 103 0.44 -1.03 -6.58
C VAL A 103 1.83 -0.59 -7.00
N VAL A 104 2.11 -0.61 -8.30
CA VAL A 104 3.39 -0.14 -8.84
C VAL A 104 3.17 1.16 -9.62
N VAL A 105 3.78 2.25 -9.13
CA VAL A 105 3.76 3.56 -9.78
C VAL A 105 4.89 3.59 -10.81
N LEU A 106 4.51 3.64 -12.09
CA LEU A 106 5.41 3.56 -13.23
C LEU A 106 5.71 4.96 -13.77
N SER A 107 7.01 5.20 -13.93
CA SER A 107 7.67 6.32 -14.58
C SER A 107 8.88 5.78 -15.36
N PRO A 108 9.55 6.57 -16.22
CA PRO A 108 10.80 6.15 -16.85
C PRO A 108 11.85 5.62 -15.85
N GLU A 109 12.00 6.27 -14.69
CA GLU A 109 12.94 5.87 -13.63
C GLU A 109 12.55 4.51 -13.03
N ALA A 110 11.25 4.30 -12.80
CA ALA A 110 10.75 3.03 -12.27
C ALA A 110 11.03 1.86 -13.22
N ILE A 111 10.89 2.07 -14.53
CA ILE A 111 11.16 1.02 -15.54
C ILE A 111 12.64 0.65 -15.59
N LEU A 112 13.55 1.61 -15.35
CA LEU A 112 14.99 1.37 -15.36
C LEU A 112 15.50 0.76 -14.05
N SER A 113 14.69 0.75 -12.99
CA SER A 113 15.08 0.24 -11.68
C SER A 113 15.04 -1.29 -11.61
N THR A 114 16.23 -1.90 -11.48
CA THR A 114 16.37 -3.35 -11.25
C THR A 114 15.75 -3.79 -9.93
N THR A 115 15.84 -2.96 -8.89
CA THR A 115 15.23 -3.23 -7.58
C THR A 115 13.71 -3.31 -7.70
N MET A 116 13.07 -2.35 -8.37
CA MET A 116 11.62 -2.41 -8.58
C MET A 116 11.25 -3.61 -9.46
N ALA A 117 12.08 -3.94 -10.45
CA ALA A 117 11.91 -5.15 -11.25
C ALA A 117 11.87 -6.43 -10.41
N GLN A 118 12.76 -6.55 -9.44
CA GLN A 118 12.75 -7.66 -8.49
C GLN A 118 11.48 -7.68 -7.64
N GLN A 119 10.96 -6.51 -7.24
CA GLN A 119 9.73 -6.41 -6.45
C GLN A 119 8.50 -6.91 -7.21
N TRP A 120 8.22 -6.43 -8.43
CA TRP A 120 7.05 -6.93 -9.17
C TRP A 120 7.23 -8.38 -9.62
N ASN A 121 8.46 -8.81 -9.96
CA ASN A 121 8.74 -10.22 -10.23
C ASN A 121 8.45 -11.11 -9.02
N HIS A 122 8.73 -10.65 -7.79
CA HIS A 122 8.35 -11.36 -6.57
C HIS A 122 6.83 -11.58 -6.48
N PHE A 123 6.03 -10.56 -6.78
CA PHE A 123 4.57 -10.69 -6.78
C PHE A 123 4.08 -11.66 -7.84
N MET A 124 4.63 -11.58 -9.06
CA MET A 124 4.29 -12.49 -10.16
C MET A 124 4.60 -13.95 -9.81
N LEU A 125 5.79 -14.24 -9.27
CA LEU A 125 6.20 -15.59 -8.87
C LEU A 125 5.29 -16.17 -7.79
N ASN A 126 4.79 -15.33 -6.87
CA ASN A 126 3.88 -15.73 -5.81
C ASN A 126 2.41 -15.64 -6.21
N ARG A 127 2.10 -15.36 -7.50
CA ARG A 127 0.74 -15.21 -8.04
C ARG A 127 -0.11 -14.19 -7.27
N LYS A 128 0.53 -13.14 -6.76
CA LYS A 128 -0.15 -12.05 -6.07
C LYS A 128 -0.57 -10.97 -7.05
N PRO A 129 -1.73 -10.33 -6.85
CA PRO A 129 -2.18 -9.20 -7.64
C PRO A 129 -1.16 -8.07 -7.77
N ILE A 130 -1.07 -7.52 -8.98
CA ILE A 130 -0.33 -6.29 -9.28
C ILE A 130 -1.28 -5.32 -9.98
N VAL A 131 -1.30 -4.08 -9.53
CA VAL A 131 -2.03 -2.96 -10.14
C VAL A 131 -1.00 -1.97 -10.68
N PRO A 132 -0.69 -2.02 -11.99
CA PRO A 132 0.23 -1.06 -12.59
C PRO A 132 -0.45 0.30 -12.77
N VAL A 133 0.24 1.36 -12.36
CA VAL A 133 -0.22 2.75 -12.49
C VAL A 133 0.81 3.51 -13.32
N ILE A 134 0.50 3.78 -14.58
CA ILE A 134 1.33 4.61 -15.46
C ILE A 134 1.10 6.06 -15.06
N TYR A 135 1.99 6.60 -14.21
CA TYR A 135 1.93 7.97 -13.73
C TYR A 135 2.58 8.94 -14.73
N GLU A 136 3.71 8.52 -15.30
CA GLU A 136 4.40 9.20 -16.39
C GLU A 136 4.52 8.28 -17.60
N GLU A 137 4.56 8.87 -18.80
CA GLU A 137 4.63 8.11 -20.04
C GLU A 137 5.91 7.27 -20.09
N CYS A 138 5.75 5.96 -20.18
CA CYS A 138 6.85 5.00 -20.21
C CYS A 138 6.49 3.75 -21.02
N VAL A 139 7.52 3.02 -21.45
CA VAL A 139 7.35 1.75 -22.16
C VAL A 139 7.10 0.65 -21.14
N LEU A 140 5.90 0.08 -21.15
CA LEU A 140 5.50 -0.97 -20.22
C LEU A 140 6.31 -2.26 -20.48
N PRO A 141 7.07 -2.77 -19.48
CA PRO A 141 7.77 -4.04 -19.59
C PRO A 141 6.81 -5.18 -19.95
N ARG A 142 7.27 -6.14 -20.75
CA ARG A 142 6.46 -7.30 -21.17
C ARG A 142 5.79 -8.01 -19.97
N THR A 143 6.52 -8.14 -18.86
CA THR A 143 6.02 -8.75 -17.63
C THR A 143 4.79 -8.05 -17.05
N LEU A 144 4.66 -6.73 -17.24
CA LEU A 144 3.54 -5.95 -16.74
C LEU A 144 2.40 -5.81 -17.76
N GLN A 145 2.59 -6.23 -19.02
CA GLN A 145 1.53 -6.21 -20.04
C GLN A 145 0.43 -7.24 -19.80
N GLU A 146 0.67 -8.22 -18.93
CA GLU A 146 -0.33 -9.21 -18.50
C GLU A 146 -1.39 -8.60 -17.56
N PHE A 147 -1.12 -7.42 -17.01
CA PHE A 147 -2.02 -6.70 -16.12
C PHE A 147 -2.70 -5.55 -16.87
N THR A 148 -3.89 -5.15 -16.43
CA THR A 148 -4.57 -3.96 -16.96
C THR A 148 -4.00 -2.70 -16.29
N PRO A 149 -3.25 -1.84 -17.00
CA PRO A 149 -2.66 -0.66 -16.38
C PRO A 149 -3.71 0.45 -16.21
N ILE A 150 -3.60 1.19 -15.11
CA ILE A 150 -4.31 2.45 -14.88
C ILE A 150 -3.41 3.59 -15.34
N LYS A 151 -3.90 4.45 -16.24
CA LYS A 151 -3.14 5.61 -16.73
C LYS A 151 -3.56 6.87 -15.99
N TYR A 152 -2.57 7.64 -15.54
CA TYR A 152 -2.83 8.99 -15.02
C TYR A 152 -3.22 9.93 -16.16
N VAL A 153 -4.36 10.61 -16.00
CA VAL A 153 -4.93 11.52 -17.02
C VAL A 153 -5.23 12.91 -16.45
N GLY A 154 -4.38 13.38 -15.53
CA GLY A 154 -4.48 14.72 -14.94
C GLY A 154 -5.48 14.85 -13.77
N SER A 155 -6.06 13.74 -13.29
CA SER A 155 -6.93 13.74 -12.11
C SER A 155 -6.49 12.69 -11.10
N PHE A 156 -5.89 13.16 -10.00
CA PHE A 156 -5.39 12.28 -8.94
C PHE A 156 -6.51 11.47 -8.28
N ASN A 157 -7.64 12.11 -7.97
CA ASN A 157 -8.79 11.44 -7.36
C ASN A 157 -9.39 10.34 -8.25
N ARG A 158 -9.43 10.56 -9.58
CA ARG A 158 -9.86 9.53 -10.54
C ARG A 158 -8.92 8.33 -10.48
N MET A 159 -7.60 8.58 -10.57
CA MET A 159 -6.59 7.53 -10.49
C MET A 159 -6.70 6.71 -9.19
N VAL A 160 -6.85 7.39 -8.05
CA VAL A 160 -7.04 6.72 -6.75
C VAL A 160 -8.30 5.84 -6.76
N ASN A 161 -9.43 6.35 -7.25
CA ASN A 161 -10.67 5.57 -7.32
C ASN A 161 -10.50 4.32 -8.20
N ASP A 162 -9.84 4.47 -9.35
CA ASP A 162 -9.58 3.34 -10.26
C ASP A 162 -8.67 2.29 -9.59
N ILE A 163 -7.65 2.73 -8.83
CA ILE A 163 -6.76 1.83 -8.07
C ILE A 163 -7.56 1.08 -7.00
N VAL A 164 -8.40 1.78 -6.24
CA VAL A 164 -9.25 1.18 -5.21
C VAL A 164 -10.17 0.11 -5.81
N VAL A 165 -10.81 0.41 -6.95
CA VAL A 165 -11.67 -0.56 -7.66
C VAL A 165 -10.86 -1.76 -8.16
N ALA A 166 -9.67 -1.54 -8.72
CA ALA A 166 -8.79 -2.61 -9.19
C ALA A 166 -8.34 -3.53 -8.04
N LEU A 167 -7.92 -2.94 -6.92
CA LEU A 167 -7.56 -3.65 -5.69
C LEU A 167 -8.72 -4.51 -5.16
N PHE A 168 -9.95 -3.97 -5.13
CA PHE A 168 -11.12 -4.76 -4.72
C PHE A 168 -11.39 -5.97 -5.59
N ARG A 169 -11.24 -5.82 -6.91
CA ARG A 169 -11.48 -6.91 -7.84
C ARG A 169 -10.40 -7.98 -7.69
N ALA A 170 -9.14 -7.56 -7.53
CA ALA A 170 -8.01 -8.47 -7.52
C ALA A 170 -7.86 -9.26 -6.22
N MET A 171 -8.20 -8.69 -5.06
CA MET A 171 -8.11 -9.38 -3.76
C MET A 171 -9.31 -10.28 -3.43
N ARG A 172 -10.32 -10.35 -4.30
CA ARG A 172 -11.50 -11.24 -4.14
C ARG A 172 -11.51 -12.41 -5.12
N ALA A 173 -10.55 -12.47 -6.03
CA ALA A 173 -10.38 -13.52 -7.03
C ALA A 173 -9.53 -14.66 -6.46
#